data_AF-A0A7V8YYX8-F1
#
_entry.id   AF-A0A7V8YYX8-F1
#
_cell.length_a   1.000
_cell.length_b   1.000
_cell.length_c   1.000
_cell.angle_alpha   90.00
_cell.angle_beta   90.00
_cell.angle_gamma   90.00
#
_symmetry.space_group_name_H-M   'P 1'
#
loop_
_entity.id
_entity.type
_entity.pdbx_description
1 polymer ?
#
loop_
_entity_poly.entity_id
_entity_poly.type
_entity_poly.pdbx_seq_one_letter_code
_entity_poly.pdbx_strand_id
1 'polypeptide(L)'
;MKRIKYRPFCILAFLITLNIAAFGQKKFEGYSLILEADNSSACAIRFLPAENDGRSVQVFLAGTNQQTPATGLTGCDNAVVQGNRASINEYAKWCFQGQENLYDIKLSNGTTYLWYPLDKNAGTYNVEDFRPVMRTSGSAPQYVFSTPADYTATIRNALAFIASRQGGTLYFPDGDYIVGTTDGNTRDPRYEAITLPWGTNIVGASSNYSIPTTNLPMRKSATRIRLRHPNQTIFRIGGCTNEVTVRSIELLGNSALFGEAPRNSTGNYGIEALGKWSIDPVTKERTANQSQFFRFENVVFQNLDTGIIVRNANWANCDNATQMCNQWQFDNVRVDHSFFINNKTGIFIDTFNTDWKITNSQFNYLEAIAPGIGIHIRRGAAILIDQTFGGGYNEDTLRGGTFLYIDSVGSITVLSSSSERSRRSIYTAAASSATSQMMTVIGSVFGDKIELNGRMNYISTGNHYFAKTIQAEPNVTITSTGDRFCYDPLTFGGYCKDAAGKPVSQPGFDRGRVMFRTGRLPEGAGENRIGRQPNFFGYDVEIGDGFLQFDPNISFRDIIAFTTPGEGGPRVKDGAFVYCKDCRKNTSGICTQGQPGTDGAFAKRINGQWRCD
;
A
#
# COMPACT_ATOMS: atom_id res chain seq x y z
N MET A 1 76.56 -26.16 57.66
CA MET A 1 76.19 -25.29 56.52
C MET A 1 75.38 -26.10 55.51
N LYS A 2 74.17 -25.61 55.18
CA LYS A 2 73.52 -25.54 53.84
C LYS A 2 73.35 -26.83 53.02
N ARG A 3 72.24 -27.10 52.32
CA ARG A 3 70.91 -26.49 52.17
C ARG A 3 70.05 -27.55 51.46
N ILE A 4 68.84 -27.78 51.94
CA ILE A 4 67.79 -28.52 51.24
C ILE A 4 67.34 -27.70 50.02
N LYS A 5 67.22 -28.31 48.84
CA LYS A 5 66.60 -27.69 47.65
C LYS A 5 65.42 -28.54 47.18
N TYR A 6 64.21 -28.04 47.42
CA TYR A 6 62.97 -28.46 46.79
C TYR A 6 62.78 -27.77 45.43
N ARG A 7 62.38 -28.56 44.43
CA ARG A 7 61.54 -28.34 43.20
C ARG A 7 61.62 -27.01 42.41
N PRO A 8 61.62 -27.12 41.07
CA PRO A 8 60.65 -26.40 40.25
C PRO A 8 60.13 -27.27 39.08
N PHE A 9 59.18 -28.17 39.35
CA PHE A 9 58.45 -28.86 38.27
C PHE A 9 56.92 -28.71 38.39
N CYS A 10 56.42 -28.10 39.49
CA CYS A 10 54.99 -27.89 39.70
C CYS A 10 54.47 -26.52 39.22
N ILE A 11 55.34 -25.54 38.94
CA ILE A 11 54.91 -24.17 38.58
C ILE A 11 54.56 -24.06 37.08
N LEU A 12 55.24 -24.81 36.21
CA LEU A 12 55.01 -24.75 34.77
C LEU A 12 53.72 -25.49 34.35
N ALA A 13 53.38 -26.58 35.04
CA ALA A 13 52.11 -27.29 34.82
C ALA A 13 50.91 -26.44 35.27
N PHE A 14 51.04 -25.67 36.36
CA PHE A 14 49.97 -24.81 36.87
C PHE A 14 49.68 -23.61 35.94
N LEU A 15 50.71 -23.04 35.30
CA LEU A 15 50.57 -21.94 34.34
C LEU A 15 50.01 -22.37 32.98
N ILE A 16 50.21 -23.62 32.57
CA ILE A 16 49.61 -24.16 31.34
C ILE A 16 48.15 -24.59 31.59
N THR A 17 47.80 -25.10 32.78
CA THR A 17 46.40 -25.40 33.12
C THR A 17 45.55 -24.15 33.42
N LEU A 18 46.16 -23.05 33.88
CA LEU A 18 45.46 -21.76 34.07
C LEU A 18 45.12 -21.04 32.76
N ASN A 19 45.82 -21.34 31.65
CA ASN A 19 45.51 -20.78 30.33
C ASN A 19 44.52 -21.62 29.51
N ILE A 20 44.20 -22.85 29.93
CA ILE A 20 43.21 -23.71 29.25
C ILE A 20 41.79 -23.51 29.84
N ALA A 21 41.66 -22.81 30.97
CA ALA A 21 40.35 -22.46 31.56
C ALA A 21 39.77 -21.11 31.07
N ALA A 22 40.40 -20.46 30.07
CA ALA A 22 39.78 -19.35 29.35
C ALA A 22 38.81 -19.89 28.29
N PHE A 23 37.73 -20.55 28.72
CA PHE A 23 36.54 -20.65 27.88
C PHE A 23 36.09 -19.22 27.61
N GLY A 24 36.34 -18.72 26.40
CA GLY A 24 36.11 -17.33 26.03
C GLY A 24 34.66 -16.95 26.28
N GLN A 25 34.42 -16.13 27.31
CA GLN A 25 33.09 -15.60 27.59
C GLN A 25 32.67 -14.72 26.40
N LYS A 26 31.51 -15.03 25.83
CA LYS A 26 30.94 -14.29 24.71
C LYS A 26 30.09 -13.14 25.25
N LYS A 27 30.13 -12.00 24.56
CA LYS A 27 29.36 -10.80 24.91
C LYS A 27 27.95 -10.86 24.30
N PHE A 28 26.94 -10.60 25.13
CA PHE A 28 25.53 -10.53 24.80
C PHE A 28 25.01 -9.16 25.23
N GLU A 29 24.32 -8.46 24.32
CA GLU A 29 23.79 -7.13 24.61
C GLU A 29 22.60 -6.80 23.72
N GLY A 30 21.66 -6.04 24.26
CA GLY A 30 20.48 -5.59 23.54
C GLY A 30 19.74 -4.49 24.29
N TYR A 31 18.68 -3.95 23.68
CA TYR A 31 17.80 -2.96 24.26
C TYR A 31 16.54 -3.63 24.82
N SER A 32 16.04 -3.08 25.92
CA SER A 32 14.84 -3.59 26.57
C SER A 32 13.60 -2.95 25.94
N LEU A 33 12.85 -3.73 25.18
CA LEU A 33 11.72 -3.23 24.41
C LEU A 33 10.60 -4.27 24.26
N ILE A 34 9.38 -3.76 24.30
CA ILE A 34 8.13 -4.50 24.16
C ILE A 34 7.69 -4.38 22.71
N LEU A 35 7.34 -5.50 22.09
CA LEU A 35 6.88 -5.60 20.72
C LEU A 35 5.41 -6.05 20.73
N GLU A 36 4.48 -5.10 20.65
CA GLU A 36 3.04 -5.37 20.81
C GLU A 36 2.21 -4.45 19.92
N ALA A 37 1.73 -4.97 18.79
CA ALA A 37 0.60 -4.42 18.08
C ALA A 37 -0.54 -5.44 18.13
N ASP A 38 -1.41 -5.31 19.12
CA ASP A 38 -2.63 -6.10 19.24
C ASP A 38 -3.80 -5.34 18.58
N ASN A 39 -5.02 -5.84 18.78
CA ASN A 39 -6.22 -5.14 18.31
C ASN A 39 -6.49 -3.82 19.07
N SER A 40 -5.76 -3.52 20.16
CA SER A 40 -5.90 -2.27 20.91
C SER A 40 -5.33 -1.05 20.16
N SER A 41 -4.53 -1.31 19.12
CA SER A 41 -4.01 -0.31 18.16
C SER A 41 -3.03 0.69 18.78
N ALA A 42 -2.31 0.24 19.80
CA ALA A 42 -1.29 0.99 20.51
C ALA A 42 0.02 1.10 19.71
N CYS A 43 0.98 1.83 20.31
CA CYS A 43 2.37 1.87 19.85
C CYS A 43 2.97 0.46 19.83
N ALA A 44 3.46 0.01 18.67
CA ALA A 44 4.00 -1.34 18.49
C ALA A 44 5.29 -1.58 19.28
N ILE A 45 6.04 -0.52 19.60
CA ILE A 45 7.30 -0.60 20.35
C ILE A 45 7.24 0.25 21.60
N ARG A 46 7.51 -0.34 22.77
CA ARG A 46 7.74 0.44 23.99
C ARG A 46 9.13 0.16 24.52
N PHE A 47 9.94 1.20 24.68
CA PHE A 47 11.22 1.08 25.37
C PHE A 47 10.98 1.10 26.87
N LEU A 48 11.57 0.16 27.60
CA LEU A 48 11.64 0.24 29.05
C LEU A 48 12.67 1.32 29.44
N PRO A 49 12.44 2.12 30.51
CA PRO A 49 11.74 1.72 31.73
C PRO A 49 10.52 2.58 32.11
N ALA A 50 9.34 1.97 32.28
CA ALA A 50 8.38 2.52 33.23
C ALA A 50 8.82 2.14 34.65
N GLU A 51 8.73 3.07 35.62
CA GLU A 51 9.34 2.98 36.96
C GLU A 51 8.92 1.77 37.82
N ASN A 52 7.93 0.99 37.39
CA ASN A 52 7.40 -0.15 38.14
C ASN A 52 7.83 -1.54 37.58
N ASP A 53 8.57 -1.62 36.45
CA ASP A 53 8.78 -2.86 35.68
C ASP A 53 10.14 -3.57 35.89
N GLY A 54 10.84 -3.32 37.00
CA GLY A 54 11.94 -4.20 37.42
C GLY A 54 13.23 -4.21 36.56
N ARG A 55 13.41 -3.23 35.66
CA ARG A 55 14.68 -2.78 34.98
C ARG A 55 15.73 -3.87 34.65
N SER A 56 15.32 -5.09 34.28
CA SER A 56 16.26 -6.17 33.98
C SER A 56 15.65 -7.21 33.05
N VAL A 57 16.51 -7.87 32.29
CA VAL A 57 16.15 -9.10 31.57
C VAL A 57 16.58 -10.31 32.37
N GLN A 58 15.81 -11.39 32.30
CA GLN A 58 16.19 -12.67 32.87
C GLN A 58 16.81 -13.54 31.78
N VAL A 59 17.90 -14.22 32.13
CA VAL A 59 18.70 -15.04 31.21
C VAL A 59 18.59 -16.50 31.63
N PHE A 60 18.26 -17.37 30.67
CA PHE A 60 18.14 -18.81 30.87
C PHE A 60 19.00 -19.56 29.85
N LEU A 61 19.41 -20.78 30.19
CA LEU A 61 20.08 -21.64 29.20
C LEU A 61 19.09 -21.94 28.06
N ALA A 62 19.49 -21.64 26.83
CA ALA A 62 18.65 -21.88 25.66
C ALA A 62 18.26 -23.37 25.55
N GLY A 63 17.04 -23.62 25.06
CA GLY A 63 16.53 -24.98 24.83
C GLY A 63 16.21 -25.76 26.11
N THR A 64 16.06 -25.06 27.23
CA THR A 64 15.58 -25.62 28.51
C THR A 64 14.15 -25.18 28.84
N ASN A 65 13.44 -24.53 27.90
CA ASN A 65 12.11 -23.95 28.11
C ASN A 65 12.06 -23.06 29.37
N GLN A 66 13.12 -22.27 29.60
CA GLN A 66 13.29 -21.41 30.78
C GLN A 66 13.31 -22.13 32.14
N GLN A 67 13.53 -23.44 32.17
CA GLN A 67 13.57 -24.19 33.42
C GLN A 67 14.93 -24.05 34.12
N THR A 68 15.99 -23.70 33.38
CA THR A 68 17.35 -23.59 33.93
C THR A 68 17.88 -22.15 33.82
N PRO A 69 17.90 -21.38 34.92
CA PRO A 69 18.55 -20.08 34.96
C PRO A 69 20.03 -20.17 34.56
N ALA A 70 20.50 -19.19 33.79
CA ALA A 70 21.91 -19.11 33.46
C ALA A 70 22.74 -18.73 34.69
N THR A 71 23.91 -19.33 34.84
CA THR A 71 24.86 -19.07 35.94
C THR A 71 26.20 -18.60 35.38
N GLY A 72 27.04 -18.00 36.24
CA GLY A 72 28.38 -17.54 35.83
C GLY A 72 28.38 -16.35 34.86
N LEU A 73 27.29 -15.57 34.85
CA LEU A 73 27.17 -14.37 34.03
C LEU A 73 27.94 -13.20 34.65
N THR A 74 28.65 -12.43 33.84
CA THR A 74 29.34 -11.20 34.25
C THR A 74 28.78 -10.00 33.50
N GLY A 75 28.65 -8.83 34.15
CA GLY A 75 28.16 -7.62 33.49
C GLY A 75 29.17 -7.03 32.50
N CYS A 76 28.67 -6.34 31.47
CA CYS A 76 29.47 -5.53 30.55
C CYS A 76 28.80 -4.17 30.29
N ASP A 77 29.50 -3.22 29.65
CA ASP A 77 28.95 -1.89 29.32
C ASP A 77 28.20 -1.20 30.49
N ASN A 78 28.76 -1.30 31.70
CA ASN A 78 28.18 -0.80 32.97
C ASN A 78 26.83 -1.41 33.37
N ALA A 79 26.38 -2.48 32.71
CA ALA A 79 25.21 -3.24 33.12
C ALA A 79 25.55 -4.10 34.36
N VAL A 80 24.65 -4.08 35.35
CA VAL A 80 24.78 -4.86 36.58
C VAL A 80 24.13 -6.24 36.37
N VAL A 81 24.86 -7.30 36.70
CA VAL A 81 24.33 -8.67 36.67
C VAL A 81 24.19 -9.22 38.09
N GLN A 82 23.01 -9.74 38.43
CA GLN A 82 22.70 -10.37 39.71
C GLN A 82 22.04 -11.74 39.48
N GLY A 83 22.78 -12.82 39.73
CA GLY A 83 22.34 -14.17 39.41
C GLY A 83 22.13 -14.33 37.90
N ASN A 84 20.88 -14.60 37.50
CA ASN A 84 20.51 -14.73 36.09
C ASN A 84 19.86 -13.45 35.51
N ARG A 85 19.94 -12.32 36.22
CA ARG A 85 19.34 -11.04 35.79
C ARG A 85 20.42 -10.08 35.32
N ALA A 86 20.23 -9.49 34.14
CA ALA A 86 21.06 -8.40 33.64
C ALA A 86 20.23 -7.11 33.61
N SER A 87 20.63 -6.13 34.42
CA SER A 87 19.96 -4.83 34.52
C SER A 87 20.28 -3.95 33.33
N ILE A 88 19.32 -3.11 32.95
CA ILE A 88 19.56 -2.08 31.94
C ILE A 88 20.45 -0.97 32.50
N ASN A 89 21.33 -0.41 31.67
CA ASN A 89 22.13 0.77 31.99
C ASN A 89 21.35 2.07 31.67
N GLU A 90 22.01 3.22 31.79
CA GLU A 90 21.45 4.55 31.51
C GLU A 90 20.95 4.74 30.07
N TYR A 91 21.37 3.89 29.13
CA TYR A 91 20.94 3.90 27.72
C TYR A 91 19.84 2.88 27.42
N ALA A 92 19.14 2.36 28.45
CA ALA A 92 18.15 1.28 28.34
C ALA A 92 18.70 -0.02 27.70
N LYS A 93 20.02 -0.22 27.76
CA LYS A 93 20.74 -1.36 27.20
C LYS A 93 21.10 -2.35 28.32
N TRP A 94 20.80 -3.62 28.13
CA TRP A 94 21.29 -4.70 28.98
C TRP A 94 22.52 -5.35 28.33
N CYS A 95 23.45 -5.84 29.14
CA CYS A 95 24.69 -6.44 28.67
C CYS A 95 25.21 -7.48 29.67
N PHE A 96 25.59 -8.66 29.19
CA PHE A 96 26.30 -9.65 29.99
C PHE A 96 27.30 -10.46 29.15
N GLN A 97 28.21 -11.14 29.83
CA GLN A 97 29.16 -12.09 29.27
C GLN A 97 28.86 -13.47 29.84
N GLY A 98 28.86 -14.49 28.98
CA GLY A 98 28.50 -15.86 29.33
C GLY A 98 29.28 -16.90 28.51
N GLN A 99 29.32 -18.15 29.00
CA GLN A 99 30.07 -19.23 28.34
C GLN A 99 29.27 -19.93 27.22
N GLU A 100 27.95 -19.83 27.24
CA GLU A 100 27.12 -20.50 26.24
C GLU A 100 27.17 -19.77 24.89
N ASN A 101 26.86 -20.52 23.83
CA ASN A 101 26.69 -19.96 22.49
C ASN A 101 25.31 -19.31 22.31
N LEU A 102 24.39 -19.56 23.24
CA LEU A 102 22.97 -19.26 23.07
C LEU A 102 22.28 -19.14 24.43
N TYR A 103 21.45 -18.12 24.59
CA TYR A 103 20.63 -17.92 25.79
C TYR A 103 19.19 -17.62 25.41
N ASP A 104 18.26 -18.01 26.28
CA ASP A 104 16.87 -17.51 26.23
C ASP A 104 16.79 -16.24 27.08
N ILE A 105 16.32 -15.16 26.48
CA ILE A 105 16.09 -13.88 27.14
C ILE A 105 14.60 -13.76 27.43
N LYS A 106 14.27 -13.43 28.68
CA LYS A 106 12.91 -13.14 29.12
C LYS A 106 12.79 -11.70 29.58
N LEU A 107 11.89 -10.96 28.93
CA LEU A 107 11.53 -9.60 29.28
C LEU A 107 10.55 -9.56 30.46
N SER A 108 10.40 -8.39 31.08
CA SER A 108 9.49 -8.18 32.21
C SER A 108 8.02 -8.47 31.88
N ASN A 109 7.59 -8.21 30.64
CA ASN A 109 6.23 -8.54 30.16
C ASN A 109 6.01 -10.05 29.89
N GLY A 110 7.01 -10.90 30.14
CA GLY A 110 6.96 -12.34 29.91
C GLY A 110 7.36 -12.78 28.49
N THR A 111 7.58 -11.83 27.56
CA THR A 111 8.10 -12.14 26.22
C THR A 111 9.43 -12.85 26.33
N THR A 112 9.59 -13.92 25.57
CA THR A 112 10.77 -14.76 25.58
C THR A 112 11.27 -14.97 24.16
N TYR A 113 12.58 -14.87 23.96
CA TYR A 113 13.19 -15.14 22.66
C TYR A 113 14.63 -15.60 22.80
N LEU A 114 15.11 -16.21 21.71
CA LEU A 114 16.46 -16.74 21.59
C LEU A 114 17.48 -15.63 21.31
N TRP A 115 18.66 -15.70 21.91
CA TRP A 115 19.70 -14.69 21.72
C TRP A 115 21.09 -15.26 21.44
N TYR A 116 21.74 -14.67 20.45
CA TYR A 116 23.06 -15.00 19.95
C TYR A 116 24.13 -13.98 20.35
N PRO A 117 25.37 -14.41 20.57
CA PRO A 117 26.49 -13.49 20.77
C PRO A 117 26.70 -12.68 19.49
N LEU A 118 27.00 -11.40 19.64
CA LEU A 118 27.12 -10.48 18.51
C LEU A 118 28.51 -10.56 17.86
N ASP A 119 28.54 -10.52 16.53
CA ASP A 119 29.70 -10.05 15.79
C ASP A 119 29.53 -8.56 15.43
N LYS A 120 30.64 -7.87 15.16
CA LYS A 120 30.64 -6.41 14.87
C LYS A 120 29.92 -6.03 13.56
N ASN A 121 29.48 -7.01 12.75
CA ASN A 121 28.90 -6.81 11.42
C ASN A 121 27.45 -7.35 11.29
N ALA A 122 26.80 -7.72 12.40
CA ALA A 122 25.45 -8.27 12.38
C ALA A 122 24.38 -7.24 12.00
N GLY A 123 23.55 -7.58 11.01
CA GLY A 123 22.37 -6.80 10.60
C GLY A 123 21.39 -7.57 9.70
N THR A 124 21.70 -8.82 9.35
CA THR A 124 20.81 -9.73 8.64
C THR A 124 20.81 -11.07 9.35
N TYR A 125 19.63 -11.63 9.58
CA TYR A 125 19.40 -12.81 10.39
C TYR A 125 18.52 -13.80 9.63
N ASN A 126 18.85 -15.08 9.66
CA ASN A 126 18.03 -16.10 9.01
C ASN A 126 16.89 -16.54 9.94
N VAL A 127 15.66 -16.61 9.44
CA VAL A 127 14.51 -17.08 10.22
C VAL A 127 14.71 -18.50 10.76
N GLU A 128 15.45 -19.34 10.03
CA GLU A 128 15.76 -20.71 10.41
C GLU A 128 16.65 -20.79 11.67
N ASP A 129 17.36 -19.71 12.02
CA ASP A 129 18.15 -19.65 13.25
C ASP A 129 17.24 -19.48 14.48
N PHE A 130 15.97 -19.07 14.34
CA PHE A 130 15.07 -18.85 15.48
C PHE A 130 14.09 -20.00 15.73
N ARG A 131 14.37 -21.15 15.11
CA ARG A 131 13.59 -22.38 15.28
C ARG A 131 13.64 -22.90 16.72
N PRO A 132 12.67 -23.75 17.12
CA PRO A 132 12.76 -24.45 18.40
C PRO A 132 14.11 -25.15 18.54
N VAL A 133 14.73 -24.94 19.70
CA VAL A 133 16.06 -25.47 20.01
C VAL A 133 15.97 -26.37 21.24
N MET A 134 16.70 -27.48 21.21
CA MET A 134 16.90 -28.36 22.35
C MET A 134 18.38 -28.39 22.71
N ARG A 135 18.68 -28.30 24.00
CA ARG A 135 20.05 -28.46 24.51
C ARG A 135 20.28 -29.91 24.92
N THR A 136 21.31 -30.54 24.37
CA THR A 136 21.68 -31.91 24.77
C THR A 136 22.28 -31.94 26.18
N SER A 137 22.11 -33.06 26.87
CA SER A 137 22.78 -33.33 28.14
C SER A 137 24.20 -33.85 27.91
N GLY A 138 25.10 -33.62 28.86
CA GLY A 138 26.48 -34.11 28.81
C GLY A 138 27.54 -33.03 29.10
N SER A 139 28.80 -33.43 29.05
CA SER A 139 29.97 -32.57 29.31
C SER A 139 30.26 -31.55 28.19
N ALA A 140 29.71 -31.78 26.99
CA ALA A 140 29.83 -30.89 25.83
C ALA A 140 28.45 -30.68 25.17
N PRO A 141 27.55 -29.92 25.84
CA PRO A 141 26.19 -29.72 25.38
C PRO A 141 26.16 -29.08 23.98
N GLN A 142 25.24 -29.56 23.15
CA GLN A 142 25.00 -29.10 21.78
C GLN A 142 23.58 -28.54 21.67
N TYR A 143 23.39 -27.60 20.75
CA TYR A 143 22.09 -27.03 20.42
C TYR A 143 21.57 -27.66 19.14
N VAL A 144 20.44 -28.34 19.22
CA VAL A 144 19.79 -29.03 18.10
C VAL A 144 18.49 -28.30 17.77
N PHE A 145 18.39 -27.81 16.54
CA PHE A 145 17.21 -27.12 16.04
C PHE A 145 16.27 -28.10 15.34
N SER A 146 14.97 -27.99 15.60
CA SER A 146 13.94 -28.76 14.90
C SER A 146 13.12 -27.85 13.98
N THR A 147 12.70 -28.38 12.83
CA THR A 147 11.77 -27.67 11.94
C THR A 147 10.38 -27.64 12.58
N PRO A 148 9.79 -26.46 12.84
CA PRO A 148 8.46 -26.39 13.41
C PRO A 148 7.38 -26.65 12.35
N ALA A 149 6.24 -27.19 12.78
CA ALA A 149 5.06 -27.29 11.92
C ALA A 149 4.35 -25.93 11.72
N ASP A 150 4.55 -25.00 12.66
CA ASP A 150 4.07 -23.62 12.63
C ASP A 150 5.20 -22.66 13.02
N TYR A 151 5.45 -21.67 12.17
CA TYR A 151 6.56 -20.73 12.30
C TYR A 151 6.20 -19.46 13.10
N THR A 152 4.99 -19.34 13.65
CA THR A 152 4.54 -18.13 14.36
C THR A 152 5.50 -17.76 15.49
N ALA A 153 5.83 -18.73 16.35
CA ALA A 153 6.75 -18.50 17.47
C ALA A 153 8.17 -18.21 16.98
N THR A 154 8.64 -18.91 15.95
CA THR A 154 9.96 -18.69 15.33
C THR A 154 10.11 -17.28 14.79
N ILE A 155 9.13 -16.79 14.03
CA ILE A 155 9.15 -15.44 13.47
C ILE A 155 9.05 -14.39 14.57
N ARG A 156 8.17 -14.58 15.57
CA ARG A 156 8.07 -13.67 16.72
C ARG A 156 9.37 -13.59 17.52
N ASN A 157 10.04 -14.72 17.74
CA ASN A 157 11.34 -14.77 18.40
C ASN A 157 12.39 -13.97 17.60
N ALA A 158 12.45 -14.17 16.29
CA ALA A 158 13.36 -13.44 15.41
C ALA A 158 13.09 -11.92 15.43
N LEU A 159 11.82 -11.52 15.40
CA LEU A 159 11.43 -10.11 15.44
C LEU A 159 11.71 -9.47 16.79
N ALA A 160 11.50 -10.18 17.89
CA ALA A 160 11.86 -9.68 19.21
C ALA A 160 13.38 -9.50 19.35
N PHE A 161 14.17 -10.41 18.79
CA PHE A 161 15.63 -10.26 18.69
C PHE A 161 16.01 -9.00 17.88
N ILE A 162 15.46 -8.85 16.67
CA ILE A 162 15.71 -7.69 15.79
C ILE A 162 15.28 -6.38 16.45
N ALA A 163 14.13 -6.38 17.11
CA ALA A 163 13.63 -5.21 17.80
C ALA A 163 14.59 -4.83 18.93
N SER A 164 15.05 -5.80 19.73
CA SER A 164 16.05 -5.58 20.80
C SER A 164 17.42 -5.19 20.27
N ARG A 165 17.63 -5.23 18.95
CA ARG A 165 18.79 -4.69 18.23
C ARG A 165 18.52 -3.32 17.58
N GLN A 166 17.33 -2.77 17.77
CA GLN A 166 16.84 -1.52 17.16
C GLN A 166 16.76 -1.57 15.63
N GLY A 167 16.41 -2.75 15.09
CA GLY A 167 16.20 -2.95 13.65
C GLY A 167 17.16 -3.98 13.05
N GLY A 168 16.92 -4.29 11.78
CA GLY A 168 17.67 -5.32 11.06
C GLY A 168 16.84 -6.04 10.02
N THR A 169 17.50 -6.96 9.32
CA THR A 169 16.88 -7.74 8.25
C THR A 169 16.59 -9.16 8.72
N LEU A 170 15.34 -9.60 8.63
CA LEU A 170 14.95 -11.00 8.74
C LEU A 170 14.86 -11.61 7.35
N TYR A 171 15.80 -12.50 7.05
CA TYR A 171 15.87 -13.23 5.81
C TYR A 171 15.11 -14.56 5.89
N PHE A 172 14.27 -14.81 4.90
CA PHE A 172 13.53 -16.05 4.70
C PHE A 172 14.10 -16.77 3.47
N PRO A 173 14.74 -17.94 3.65
CA PRO A 173 15.09 -18.83 2.55
C PRO A 173 13.88 -19.28 1.72
N ASP A 174 14.10 -19.96 0.59
CA ASP A 174 13.02 -20.64 -0.12
C ASP A 174 12.34 -21.66 0.81
N GLY A 175 11.01 -21.63 0.92
CA GLY A 175 10.29 -22.44 1.90
C GLY A 175 8.81 -22.07 2.07
N ASP A 176 8.06 -22.98 2.70
CA ASP A 176 6.66 -22.79 3.08
C ASP A 176 6.52 -22.59 4.59
N TYR A 177 6.28 -21.36 5.00
CA TYR A 177 6.20 -20.93 6.39
C TYR A 177 4.73 -20.80 6.81
N ILE A 178 4.17 -21.86 7.41
CA ILE A 178 2.80 -21.85 7.95
C ILE A 178 2.77 -21.05 9.25
N VAL A 179 1.78 -20.17 9.40
CA VAL A 179 1.54 -19.41 10.66
C VAL A 179 0.07 -19.48 11.09
N GLY A 180 -0.19 -19.24 12.37
CA GLY A 180 -1.53 -19.20 12.95
C GLY A 180 -2.18 -20.55 13.24
N THR A 181 -1.36 -21.58 13.45
CA THR A 181 -1.79 -22.94 13.78
C THR A 181 -1.06 -23.47 15.00
N THR A 182 -1.64 -24.49 15.65
CA THR A 182 -0.99 -25.16 16.79
C THR A 182 -0.06 -26.31 16.37
N ASP A 183 -0.29 -26.87 15.18
CA ASP A 183 0.33 -28.12 14.70
C ASP A 183 0.56 -28.12 13.16
N GLY A 184 0.54 -26.95 12.53
CA GLY A 184 0.59 -26.79 11.07
C GLY A 184 -0.76 -27.00 10.36
N ASN A 185 -1.81 -27.43 11.06
CA ASN A 185 -3.11 -27.78 10.47
C ASN A 185 -4.32 -27.16 11.21
N THR A 186 -4.31 -27.17 12.53
CA THR A 186 -5.40 -26.75 13.43
C THR A 186 -5.26 -25.28 13.77
N ARG A 187 -6.35 -24.51 13.70
CA ARG A 187 -6.36 -23.08 14.02
C ARG A 187 -5.92 -22.87 15.46
N ASP A 188 -4.97 -21.97 15.70
CA ASP A 188 -4.71 -21.49 17.05
C ASP A 188 -5.77 -20.44 17.44
N PRO A 189 -6.63 -20.70 18.45
CA PRO A 189 -7.66 -19.75 18.87
C PRO A 189 -7.09 -18.48 19.52
N ARG A 190 -5.80 -18.50 19.91
CA ARG A 190 -5.08 -17.36 20.51
C ARG A 190 -4.12 -16.69 19.52
N TYR A 191 -4.20 -17.05 18.25
CA TYR A 191 -3.35 -16.42 17.25
C TYR A 191 -3.63 -14.93 17.15
N GLU A 192 -2.56 -14.16 17.13
CA GLU A 192 -2.55 -12.75 16.78
C GLU A 192 -1.57 -12.53 15.63
N ALA A 193 -1.81 -11.49 14.84
CA ALA A 193 -0.93 -11.11 13.75
C ALA A 193 0.52 -10.97 14.23
N ILE A 194 1.49 -11.29 13.38
CA ILE A 194 2.90 -11.11 13.70
C ILE A 194 3.22 -9.61 13.58
N THR A 195 3.46 -8.94 14.71
CA THR A 195 3.78 -7.51 14.72
C THR A 195 5.16 -7.25 14.12
N LEU A 196 5.25 -6.33 13.17
CA LEU A 196 6.50 -5.83 12.61
C LEU A 196 6.96 -4.59 13.40
N PRO A 197 8.14 -4.64 14.05
CA PRO A 197 8.68 -3.51 14.78
C PRO A 197 9.40 -2.53 13.85
N TRP A 198 9.66 -1.32 14.34
CA TRP A 198 10.47 -0.27 13.71
C TRP A 198 11.76 -0.84 13.14
N GLY A 199 12.12 -0.41 11.93
CA GLY A 199 13.43 -0.68 11.34
C GLY A 199 13.60 -2.12 10.89
N THR A 200 12.49 -2.84 10.73
CA THR A 200 12.49 -4.24 10.30
C THR A 200 12.42 -4.33 8.79
N ASN A 201 13.32 -5.11 8.23
CA ASN A 201 13.27 -5.53 6.83
C ASN A 201 12.95 -7.02 6.77
N ILE A 202 11.77 -7.39 6.29
CA ILE A 202 11.40 -8.76 5.93
C ILE A 202 11.83 -9.01 4.49
N VAL A 203 12.71 -9.98 4.26
CA VAL A 203 13.28 -10.26 2.94
C VAL A 203 13.17 -11.74 2.64
N GLY A 204 12.42 -12.12 1.62
CA GLY A 204 12.47 -13.49 1.09
C GLY A 204 13.56 -13.70 0.05
N ALA A 205 13.86 -14.96 -0.24
CA ALA A 205 14.79 -15.36 -1.29
C ALA A 205 14.20 -15.13 -2.69
N SER A 206 12.87 -15.21 -2.84
CA SER A 206 12.18 -14.97 -4.09
C SER A 206 10.73 -14.50 -3.91
N SER A 207 10.26 -13.69 -4.88
CA SER A 207 8.85 -13.31 -5.04
C SER A 207 8.08 -14.24 -5.99
N ASN A 208 8.57 -15.48 -6.16
CA ASN A 208 7.88 -16.46 -6.96
C ASN A 208 6.49 -16.72 -6.35
N TYR A 209 5.44 -16.75 -7.18
CA TYR A 209 4.08 -17.07 -6.73
C TYR A 209 3.77 -18.54 -6.94
N SER A 210 3.00 -19.10 -6.02
CA SER A 210 2.86 -20.54 -5.86
C SER A 210 1.55 -21.12 -6.38
N ILE A 211 0.60 -20.28 -6.78
CA ILE A 211 -0.68 -20.72 -7.33
C ILE A 211 -0.78 -20.23 -8.78
N PRO A 212 -1.04 -21.13 -9.75
CA PRO A 212 -1.12 -20.77 -11.15
C PRO A 212 -2.26 -19.79 -11.39
N THR A 213 -2.04 -18.82 -12.28
CA THR A 213 -3.12 -18.05 -12.88
C THR A 213 -3.30 -18.53 -14.32
N THR A 214 -4.39 -18.14 -14.99
CA THR A 214 -4.60 -18.50 -16.40
C THR A 214 -3.46 -18.04 -17.31
N ASN A 215 -2.70 -17.03 -16.89
CA ASN A 215 -1.71 -16.35 -17.73
C ASN A 215 -0.27 -16.60 -17.26
N LEU A 216 -0.08 -17.30 -16.13
CA LEU A 216 1.23 -17.44 -15.51
C LEU A 216 1.44 -18.87 -14.94
N PRO A 217 2.49 -19.59 -15.38
CA PRO A 217 2.80 -20.90 -14.85
C PRO A 217 3.30 -20.81 -13.40
N MET A 218 2.96 -21.83 -12.59
CA MET A 218 3.45 -21.95 -11.23
C MET A 218 4.99 -21.95 -11.19
N ARG A 219 5.58 -21.18 -10.28
CA ARG A 219 7.03 -21.18 -10.07
C ARG A 219 7.39 -22.04 -8.87
N LYS A 220 8.39 -22.92 -9.05
CA LYS A 220 8.97 -23.71 -7.95
C LYS A 220 9.86 -22.80 -7.10
N SER A 221 10.04 -23.16 -5.83
CA SER A 221 10.87 -22.42 -4.87
C SER A 221 10.38 -20.99 -4.62
N ALA A 222 9.16 -20.85 -4.08
CA ALA A 222 8.68 -19.59 -3.52
C ALA A 222 9.15 -19.48 -2.07
N THR A 223 9.55 -18.28 -1.64
CA THR A 223 9.57 -17.93 -0.22
C THR A 223 8.18 -17.48 0.17
N ARG A 224 7.45 -18.32 0.91
CA ARG A 224 6.03 -18.07 1.20
C ARG A 224 5.72 -18.14 2.68
N ILE A 225 5.01 -17.12 3.17
CA ILE A 225 4.33 -17.20 4.47
C ILE A 225 2.84 -17.35 4.21
N ARG A 226 2.19 -18.33 4.83
CA ARG A 226 0.78 -18.63 4.56
C ARG A 226 -0.07 -18.87 5.79
N LEU A 227 -1.34 -18.52 5.63
CA LEU A 227 -2.43 -18.81 6.57
C LEU A 227 -3.16 -20.09 6.14
N ARG A 228 -3.77 -20.79 7.11
CA ARG A 228 -4.57 -22.00 6.84
C ARG A 228 -6.02 -21.92 7.32
N HIS A 229 -6.39 -20.80 7.95
CA HIS A 229 -7.72 -20.55 8.49
C HIS A 229 -8.19 -19.12 8.22
N PRO A 230 -9.51 -18.87 8.13
CA PRO A 230 -10.05 -17.53 7.96
C PRO A 230 -9.84 -16.66 9.22
N ASN A 231 -10.05 -15.35 9.07
CA ASN A 231 -9.96 -14.35 10.16
C ASN A 231 -8.59 -14.32 10.85
N GLN A 232 -7.53 -14.27 10.03
CA GLN A 232 -6.13 -14.22 10.47
C GLN A 232 -5.33 -13.24 9.61
N THR A 233 -4.40 -12.53 10.21
CA THR A 233 -3.49 -11.61 9.51
C THR A 233 -2.08 -12.16 9.60
N ILE A 234 -1.29 -12.14 8.53
CA ILE A 234 0.12 -12.54 8.61
C ILE A 234 0.92 -11.52 9.41
N PHE A 235 1.05 -10.30 8.87
CA PHE A 235 1.81 -9.23 9.52
C PHE A 235 0.94 -8.07 9.94
N ARG A 236 1.26 -7.48 11.09
CA ARG A 236 0.64 -6.25 11.56
C ARG A 236 1.66 -5.16 11.81
N ILE A 237 1.32 -3.95 11.39
CA ILE A 237 2.06 -2.73 11.69
C ILE A 237 1.18 -1.91 12.65
N GLY A 238 1.65 -1.74 13.88
CA GLY A 238 0.97 -0.90 14.87
C GLY A 238 1.34 0.57 14.70
N GLY A 239 0.74 1.42 15.53
CA GLY A 239 1.14 2.83 15.56
C GLY A 239 2.58 3.05 16.08
N CYS A 240 3.13 4.24 15.88
CA CYS A 240 4.52 4.61 16.23
C CYS A 240 5.59 3.71 15.60
N THR A 241 5.24 3.02 14.52
CA THR A 241 6.17 2.19 13.78
C THR A 241 6.70 2.97 12.59
N ASN A 242 8.02 2.98 12.41
CA ASN A 242 8.64 3.59 11.24
C ASN A 242 9.57 2.60 10.53
N GLU A 243 9.84 2.86 9.26
CA GLU A 243 10.89 2.18 8.50
C GLU A 243 10.71 0.65 8.45
N VAL A 244 9.54 0.21 7.99
CA VAL A 244 9.30 -1.22 7.74
C VAL A 244 9.34 -1.50 6.24
N THR A 245 10.17 -2.47 5.87
CA THR A 245 10.25 -2.99 4.50
C THR A 245 9.84 -4.45 4.47
N VAL A 246 9.00 -4.83 3.52
CA VAL A 246 8.71 -6.23 3.16
C VAL A 246 9.03 -6.40 1.70
N ARG A 247 9.88 -7.37 1.35
CA ARG A 247 10.29 -7.56 -0.04
C ARG A 247 10.60 -8.98 -0.45
N SER A 248 10.44 -9.23 -1.75
CA SER A 248 10.82 -10.50 -2.41
C SER A 248 10.26 -11.73 -1.71
N ILE A 249 8.96 -11.70 -1.39
CA ILE A 249 8.27 -12.75 -0.64
C ILE A 249 6.82 -12.88 -1.10
N GLU A 250 6.25 -14.08 -0.95
CA GLU A 250 4.83 -14.35 -1.14
C GLU A 250 4.10 -14.39 0.21
N LEU A 251 3.01 -13.62 0.30
CA LEU A 251 2.06 -13.61 1.39
C LEU A 251 0.75 -14.23 0.90
N LEU A 252 0.48 -15.46 1.37
CA LEU A 252 -0.65 -16.26 0.90
C LEU A 252 -1.73 -16.37 1.98
N GLY A 253 -2.97 -16.01 1.62
CA GLY A 253 -4.13 -16.19 2.48
C GLY A 253 -4.53 -17.66 2.68
N ASN A 254 -5.66 -17.87 3.34
CA ASN A 254 -6.22 -19.21 3.49
C ASN A 254 -6.77 -19.70 2.15
N SER A 255 -5.89 -20.28 1.34
CA SER A 255 -6.20 -20.81 0.03
C SER A 255 -5.65 -22.20 -0.17
N ALA A 256 -6.23 -22.88 -1.15
CA ALA A 256 -5.66 -24.08 -1.70
C ALA A 256 -4.36 -23.75 -2.45
N LEU A 257 -3.25 -24.36 -2.02
CA LEU A 257 -2.15 -24.61 -2.94
C LEU A 257 -2.64 -25.53 -4.07
N PHE A 258 -1.85 -25.63 -5.14
CA PHE A 258 -2.12 -26.60 -6.18
C PHE A 258 -2.29 -28.02 -5.57
N GLY A 259 -3.46 -28.63 -5.76
CA GLY A 259 -3.81 -29.94 -5.18
C GLY A 259 -4.47 -29.91 -3.80
N GLU A 260 -4.62 -28.74 -3.16
CA GLU A 260 -5.43 -28.58 -1.95
C GLU A 260 -6.88 -28.19 -2.30
N ALA A 261 -7.84 -28.48 -1.43
CA ALA A 261 -9.24 -28.06 -1.63
C ALA A 261 -9.40 -26.54 -1.40
N PRO A 262 -10.19 -25.81 -2.23
CA PRO A 262 -10.41 -24.38 -2.07
C PRO A 262 -10.83 -24.01 -0.65
N ARG A 263 -10.31 -22.89 -0.13
CA ARG A 263 -10.56 -22.46 1.25
C ARG A 263 -11.11 -21.04 1.31
N ASN A 264 -11.80 -20.75 2.41
CA ASN A 264 -12.37 -19.44 2.67
C ASN A 264 -11.28 -18.48 3.18
N SER A 265 -10.99 -17.44 2.40
CA SER A 265 -10.02 -16.39 2.75
C SER A 265 -10.62 -15.21 3.52
N THR A 266 -11.90 -15.26 3.90
CA THR A 266 -12.59 -14.15 4.58
C THR A 266 -11.86 -13.76 5.87
N GLY A 267 -11.66 -12.45 6.06
CA GLY A 267 -10.93 -11.88 7.17
C GLY A 267 -9.43 -12.20 7.15
N ASN A 268 -8.87 -12.66 6.03
CA ASN A 268 -7.43 -12.85 5.90
C ASN A 268 -6.73 -11.64 5.28
N TYR A 269 -5.67 -11.17 5.95
CA TYR A 269 -4.89 -10.03 5.50
C TYR A 269 -3.40 -10.37 5.41
N GLY A 270 -2.75 -9.87 4.35
CA GLY A 270 -1.30 -10.01 4.20
C GLY A 270 -0.58 -9.06 5.15
N ILE A 271 -0.83 -7.77 4.98
CA ILE A 271 -0.42 -6.70 5.90
C ILE A 271 -1.66 -6.00 6.45
N GLU A 272 -1.74 -5.87 7.77
CA GLU A 272 -2.69 -4.99 8.45
C GLU A 272 -1.95 -3.86 9.15
N ALA A 273 -2.18 -2.62 8.74
CA ALA A 273 -1.76 -1.45 9.49
C ALA A 273 -2.94 -0.92 10.31
N LEU A 274 -2.76 -0.84 11.62
CA LEU A 274 -3.79 -0.47 12.58
C LEU A 274 -3.20 0.45 13.65
N GLY A 275 -3.77 1.64 13.81
CA GLY A 275 -3.37 2.57 14.85
C GLY A 275 -4.46 3.56 15.22
N LYS A 276 -4.30 4.19 16.38
CA LYS A 276 -5.11 5.31 16.87
C LYS A 276 -4.25 6.31 17.60
N TRP A 277 -4.59 7.59 17.51
CA TRP A 277 -4.04 8.60 18.40
C TRP A 277 -4.83 8.56 19.72
N SER A 278 -4.25 7.97 20.77
CA SER A 278 -4.93 7.81 22.05
C SER A 278 -4.93 9.07 22.90
N ILE A 279 -6.01 9.26 23.66
CA ILE A 279 -6.15 10.27 24.70
C ILE A 279 -6.33 9.53 26.02
N ASP A 280 -5.49 9.84 27.01
CA ASP A 280 -5.70 9.32 28.35
C ASP A 280 -7.00 9.90 28.92
N PRO A 281 -7.95 9.07 29.36
CA PRO A 281 -9.26 9.55 29.80
C PRO A 281 -9.18 10.38 31.10
N VAL A 282 -8.14 10.20 31.91
CA VAL A 282 -7.92 10.86 33.20
C VAL A 282 -7.04 12.10 33.04
N THR A 283 -5.83 11.95 32.49
CA THR A 283 -4.85 13.04 32.39
C THR A 283 -5.09 13.95 31.18
N LYS A 284 -5.90 13.50 30.22
CA LYS A 284 -6.12 14.14 28.90
C LYS A 284 -4.84 14.28 28.07
N GLU A 285 -3.78 13.58 28.46
CA GLU A 285 -2.56 13.51 27.69
C GLU A 285 -2.80 12.84 26.35
N ARG A 286 -2.15 13.38 25.32
CA ARG A 286 -2.29 12.95 23.94
C ARG A 286 -1.05 12.16 23.56
N THR A 287 -1.21 10.89 23.24
CA THR A 287 -0.12 10.08 22.69
C THR A 287 -0.28 10.04 21.18
N ALA A 288 0.44 10.92 20.50
CA ALA A 288 0.53 10.86 19.04
C ALA A 288 1.06 9.49 18.63
N ASN A 289 0.45 8.90 17.60
CA ASN A 289 0.70 7.51 17.23
C ASN A 289 0.92 7.37 15.72
N GLN A 290 1.68 8.29 15.12
CA GLN A 290 1.94 8.32 13.68
C GLN A 290 2.79 7.11 13.24
N SER A 291 2.71 6.75 11.97
CA SER A 291 3.48 5.64 11.40
C SER A 291 3.90 6.02 10.00
N GLN A 292 5.18 5.86 9.66
CA GLN A 292 5.71 6.38 8.41
C GLN A 292 6.87 5.57 7.84
N PHE A 293 7.10 5.74 6.54
CA PHE A 293 8.20 5.14 5.78
C PHE A 293 8.04 3.62 5.62
N PHE A 294 7.09 3.23 4.78
CA PHE A 294 6.78 1.83 4.51
C PHE A 294 7.10 1.44 3.08
N ARG A 295 7.71 0.27 2.89
CA ARG A 295 8.09 -0.23 1.57
C ARG A 295 7.63 -1.67 1.38
N PHE A 296 6.83 -1.90 0.34
CA PHE A 296 6.40 -3.23 -0.10
C PHE A 296 6.94 -3.42 -1.52
N GLU A 297 8.04 -4.15 -1.66
CA GLU A 297 8.82 -4.20 -2.90
C GLU A 297 8.90 -5.64 -3.42
N ASN A 298 8.40 -5.89 -4.63
CA ASN A 298 8.43 -7.24 -5.20
C ASN A 298 7.74 -8.27 -4.28
N VAL A 299 6.55 -7.93 -3.76
CA VAL A 299 5.76 -8.79 -2.89
C VAL A 299 4.58 -9.37 -3.67
N VAL A 300 4.30 -10.65 -3.48
CA VAL A 300 3.09 -11.28 -4.01
C VAL A 300 2.07 -11.39 -2.88
N PHE A 301 0.91 -10.77 -3.06
CA PHE A 301 -0.26 -10.90 -2.19
C PHE A 301 -1.29 -11.77 -2.88
N GLN A 302 -1.55 -12.97 -2.36
CA GLN A 302 -2.38 -13.93 -3.07
C GLN A 302 -3.50 -14.54 -2.22
N ASN A 303 -4.70 -14.64 -2.80
CA ASN A 303 -5.90 -15.25 -2.20
C ASN A 303 -6.23 -14.76 -0.77
N LEU A 304 -6.12 -13.46 -0.54
CA LEU A 304 -6.46 -12.80 0.71
C LEU A 304 -7.84 -12.13 0.61
N ASP A 305 -8.45 -11.83 1.76
CA ASP A 305 -9.54 -10.85 1.80
C ASP A 305 -9.01 -9.47 1.40
N THR A 306 -7.86 -9.09 1.98
CA THR A 306 -7.14 -7.90 1.56
C THR A 306 -5.64 -8.11 1.56
N GLY A 307 -4.95 -7.70 0.49
CA GLY A 307 -3.49 -7.75 0.42
C GLY A 307 -2.86 -6.86 1.50
N ILE A 308 -3.11 -5.54 1.37
CA ILE A 308 -2.70 -4.52 2.35
C ILE A 308 -3.95 -3.78 2.82
N ILE A 309 -4.20 -3.79 4.12
CA ILE A 309 -5.30 -3.04 4.73
C ILE A 309 -4.77 -2.04 5.74
N VAL A 310 -5.16 -0.77 5.58
CA VAL A 310 -4.80 0.31 6.51
C VAL A 310 -6.07 0.91 7.07
N ARG A 311 -6.22 0.89 8.40
CA ARG A 311 -7.42 1.37 9.08
C ARG A 311 -7.06 2.12 10.36
N ASN A 312 -7.73 3.26 10.57
CA ASN A 312 -7.78 3.87 11.89
C ASN A 312 -8.65 3.02 12.83
N ALA A 313 -8.11 2.67 13.98
CA ALA A 313 -8.78 1.79 14.91
C ALA A 313 -10.01 2.43 15.54
N ASN A 314 -11.04 1.61 15.81
CA ASN A 314 -12.31 2.05 16.39
C ASN A 314 -13.00 3.21 15.65
N TRP A 315 -12.67 3.45 14.38
CA TRP A 315 -13.24 4.56 13.59
C TRP A 315 -14.77 4.56 13.60
N ALA A 316 -15.40 3.41 13.38
CA ALA A 316 -16.87 3.32 13.30
C ALA A 316 -17.56 3.74 14.62
N ASN A 317 -16.85 3.63 15.74
CA ASN A 317 -17.34 3.95 17.08
C ASN A 317 -16.39 4.95 17.75
N CYS A 318 -15.92 5.93 16.98
CA CYS A 318 -14.83 6.77 17.44
C CYS A 318 -15.25 7.68 18.61
N ASP A 319 -14.71 7.44 19.80
CA ASP A 319 -14.95 8.26 20.99
C ASP A 319 -13.88 9.35 21.16
N ASN A 320 -14.27 10.61 20.98
CA ASN A 320 -13.39 11.77 21.15
C ASN A 320 -12.85 11.95 22.58
N ALA A 321 -13.40 11.26 23.58
CA ALA A 321 -12.87 11.29 24.94
C ALA A 321 -11.63 10.41 25.13
N THR A 322 -11.45 9.39 24.29
CA THR A 322 -10.38 8.38 24.42
C THR A 322 -9.45 8.31 23.20
N GLN A 323 -9.79 9.01 22.12
CA GLN A 323 -8.94 9.10 20.93
C GLN A 323 -9.22 10.35 20.10
N MET A 324 -8.19 10.81 19.38
CA MET A 324 -8.34 11.86 18.38
C MET A 324 -8.90 11.25 17.08
N CYS A 325 -10.20 11.37 16.87
CA CYS A 325 -10.85 10.88 15.66
C CYS A 325 -10.27 11.55 14.42
N ASN A 326 -10.03 10.76 13.37
CA ASN A 326 -9.54 11.24 12.08
C ASN A 326 -8.11 11.85 12.10
N GLN A 327 -7.28 11.51 13.09
CA GLN A 327 -5.92 12.06 13.21
C GLN A 327 -4.80 11.02 13.07
N TRP A 328 -5.12 9.72 13.00
CA TRP A 328 -4.08 8.72 12.77
C TRP A 328 -3.57 8.80 11.33
N GLN A 329 -2.25 8.69 11.19
CA GLN A 329 -1.51 8.88 9.94
C GLN A 329 -0.67 7.64 9.64
N PHE A 330 -0.56 7.33 8.35
CA PHE A 330 0.18 6.18 7.84
C PHE A 330 0.84 6.61 6.54
N ASP A 331 2.04 7.17 6.64
CA ASP A 331 2.57 8.10 5.63
C ASP A 331 3.83 7.55 4.94
N ASN A 332 4.20 8.15 3.81
CA ASN A 332 5.37 7.75 3.02
C ASN A 332 5.34 6.25 2.67
N VAL A 333 4.22 5.80 2.10
CA VAL A 333 4.03 4.39 1.74
C VAL A 333 4.39 4.18 0.28
N ARG A 334 5.29 3.22 0.03
CA ARG A 334 5.65 2.77 -1.32
C ARG A 334 5.27 1.31 -1.51
N VAL A 335 4.49 1.06 -2.56
CA VAL A 335 4.24 -0.28 -3.10
C VAL A 335 4.87 -0.32 -4.48
N ASP A 336 5.83 -1.20 -4.73
CA ASP A 336 6.57 -1.24 -5.98
C ASP A 336 6.79 -2.67 -6.46
N HIS A 337 6.68 -2.90 -7.77
CA HIS A 337 6.89 -4.22 -8.40
C HIS A 337 6.06 -5.37 -7.77
N SER A 338 4.92 -5.07 -7.16
CA SER A 338 4.14 -6.03 -6.37
C SER A 338 2.97 -6.61 -7.17
N PHE A 339 2.58 -7.84 -6.84
CA PHE A 339 1.49 -8.56 -7.50
C PHE A 339 0.37 -8.83 -6.50
N PHE A 340 -0.85 -8.45 -6.86
CA PHE A 340 -2.06 -8.73 -6.09
C PHE A 340 -2.92 -9.69 -6.90
N ILE A 341 -3.05 -10.95 -6.44
CA ILE A 341 -3.62 -12.03 -7.24
C ILE A 341 -4.78 -12.67 -6.48
N ASN A 342 -5.97 -12.67 -7.06
CA ASN A 342 -7.17 -13.31 -6.52
C ASN A 342 -7.53 -12.85 -5.09
N ASN A 343 -7.15 -11.63 -4.73
CA ASN A 343 -7.61 -11.01 -3.50
C ASN A 343 -9.03 -10.47 -3.72
N LYS A 344 -9.86 -10.47 -2.66
CA LYS A 344 -11.15 -9.76 -2.69
C LYS A 344 -10.94 -8.25 -2.86
N THR A 345 -9.94 -7.71 -2.16
CA THR A 345 -9.40 -6.36 -2.33
C THR A 345 -7.86 -6.39 -2.40
N GLY A 346 -7.22 -5.73 -3.36
CA GLY A 346 -5.75 -5.64 -3.39
C GLY A 346 -5.21 -4.77 -2.25
N ILE A 347 -5.53 -3.48 -2.29
CA ILE A 347 -5.13 -2.48 -1.29
C ILE A 347 -6.39 -1.76 -0.78
N PHE A 348 -6.53 -1.63 0.53
CA PHE A 348 -7.57 -0.84 1.18
C PHE A 348 -6.94 0.26 2.04
N ILE A 349 -7.26 1.52 1.74
CA ILE A 349 -6.71 2.70 2.41
C ILE A 349 -7.83 3.45 3.14
N ASP A 350 -7.72 3.50 4.46
CA ASP A 350 -8.61 4.25 5.33
C ASP A 350 -7.84 4.98 6.44
N THR A 351 -7.14 6.03 6.03
CA THR A 351 -6.30 6.85 6.90
C THR A 351 -6.33 8.33 6.46
N PHE A 352 -5.90 9.23 7.34
CA PHE A 352 -5.87 10.67 7.08
C PHE A 352 -4.44 11.16 6.84
N ASN A 353 -4.30 12.25 6.09
CA ASN A 353 -3.01 12.90 5.81
C ASN A 353 -1.91 11.94 5.36
N THR A 354 -2.16 11.20 4.27
CA THR A 354 -1.27 10.13 3.82
C THR A 354 -0.75 10.36 2.41
N ASP A 355 0.51 9.99 2.20
CA ASP A 355 1.20 10.00 0.91
C ASP A 355 1.52 8.57 0.47
N TRP A 356 0.85 8.11 -0.60
CA TRP A 356 1.10 6.78 -1.19
C TRP A 356 1.68 6.90 -2.59
N LYS A 357 2.64 6.02 -2.87
CA LYS A 357 3.16 5.79 -4.21
C LYS A 357 3.05 4.29 -4.54
N ILE A 358 2.19 3.97 -5.50
CA ILE A 358 1.94 2.61 -5.97
C ILE A 358 2.47 2.51 -7.40
N THR A 359 3.56 1.77 -7.61
CA THR A 359 4.28 1.72 -8.88
C THR A 359 4.56 0.32 -9.39
N ASN A 360 4.64 0.16 -10.72
CA ASN A 360 5.07 -1.08 -11.38
C ASN A 360 4.33 -2.34 -10.90
N SER A 361 3.08 -2.18 -10.46
CA SER A 361 2.35 -3.22 -9.72
C SER A 361 1.16 -3.74 -10.53
N GLN A 362 0.88 -5.03 -10.39
CA GLN A 362 -0.18 -5.71 -11.11
C GLN A 362 -1.28 -6.19 -10.17
N PHE A 363 -2.53 -5.93 -10.55
CA PHE A 363 -3.74 -6.32 -9.82
C PHE A 363 -4.59 -7.25 -10.70
N ASN A 364 -4.64 -8.53 -10.33
CA ASN A 364 -5.51 -9.53 -10.92
C ASN A 364 -6.62 -9.86 -9.91
N TYR A 365 -7.78 -9.25 -10.08
CA TYR A 365 -8.93 -9.39 -9.19
C TYR A 365 -10.14 -9.91 -9.97
N LEU A 366 -11.04 -10.62 -9.31
CA LEU A 366 -12.21 -11.22 -9.94
C LEU A 366 -13.49 -10.72 -9.29
N GLU A 367 -14.46 -10.33 -10.10
CA GLU A 367 -15.81 -9.95 -9.64
C GLU A 367 -16.46 -11.09 -8.86
N ALA A 368 -16.27 -12.33 -9.30
CA ALA A 368 -16.76 -13.53 -8.61
C ALA A 368 -16.18 -13.69 -7.19
N ILE A 369 -15.06 -13.03 -6.89
CA ILE A 369 -14.43 -12.96 -5.57
C ILE A 369 -14.77 -11.59 -4.97
N ALA A 370 -16.05 -11.41 -4.61
CA ALA A 370 -16.58 -10.12 -4.17
C ALA A 370 -15.83 -9.52 -2.95
N PRO A 371 -15.58 -8.19 -2.92
CA PRO A 371 -16.10 -7.19 -3.86
C PRO A 371 -15.33 -7.06 -5.18
N GLY A 372 -14.19 -7.75 -5.33
CA GLY A 372 -13.41 -7.76 -6.57
C GLY A 372 -12.79 -6.40 -6.90
N ILE A 373 -12.06 -5.81 -5.95
CA ILE A 373 -11.49 -4.46 -6.07
C ILE A 373 -9.95 -4.51 -6.12
N GLY A 374 -9.34 -3.78 -7.05
CA GLY A 374 -7.89 -3.60 -7.09
C GLY A 374 -7.38 -2.73 -5.93
N ILE A 375 -7.77 -1.46 -5.94
CA ILE A 375 -7.41 -0.45 -4.94
C ILE A 375 -8.69 0.25 -4.47
N HIS A 376 -8.97 0.17 -3.17
CA HIS A 376 -10.07 0.89 -2.53
C HIS A 376 -9.51 2.00 -1.64
N ILE A 377 -9.77 3.25 -2.03
CA ILE A 377 -9.44 4.44 -1.25
C ILE A 377 -10.73 4.91 -0.57
N ARG A 378 -10.90 4.55 0.70
CA ARG A 378 -11.99 5.08 1.51
C ARG A 378 -11.69 6.52 1.92
N ARG A 379 -10.47 6.75 2.41
CA ARG A 379 -9.94 8.07 2.79
C ARG A 379 -8.43 8.10 2.52
N GLY A 380 -7.96 9.17 1.88
CA GLY A 380 -6.55 9.44 1.63
C GLY A 380 -6.29 10.91 1.30
N ALA A 381 -5.03 11.36 1.38
CA ALA A 381 -4.68 12.75 1.07
C ALA A 381 -4.04 12.89 -0.32
N ALA A 382 -2.84 12.34 -0.54
CA ALA A 382 -2.17 12.36 -1.83
C ALA A 382 -1.78 10.94 -2.26
N ILE A 383 -2.25 10.52 -3.43
CA ILE A 383 -2.00 9.19 -3.97
C ILE A 383 -1.40 9.32 -5.37
N LEU A 384 -0.25 8.68 -5.60
CA LEU A 384 0.34 8.49 -6.92
C LEU A 384 0.25 7.01 -7.31
N ILE A 385 -0.33 6.76 -8.48
CA ILE A 385 -0.40 5.46 -9.14
C ILE A 385 0.34 5.58 -10.46
N ASP A 386 1.39 4.78 -10.69
CA ASP A 386 2.24 4.92 -11.87
C ASP A 386 2.70 3.57 -12.43
N GLN A 387 2.58 3.36 -13.74
CA GLN A 387 2.90 2.09 -14.41
C GLN A 387 2.23 0.88 -13.77
N THR A 388 0.95 1.00 -13.40
CA THR A 388 0.18 -0.08 -12.79
C THR A 388 -0.81 -0.68 -13.77
N PHE A 389 -1.11 -1.96 -13.59
CA PHE A 389 -2.10 -2.69 -14.40
C PHE A 389 -3.16 -3.30 -13.50
N GLY A 390 -4.43 -3.18 -13.86
CA GLY A 390 -5.55 -3.80 -13.15
C GLY A 390 -6.54 -4.50 -14.07
N GLY A 391 -6.87 -5.77 -13.81
CA GLY A 391 -7.83 -6.47 -14.64
C GLY A 391 -8.26 -7.85 -14.17
N GLY A 392 -9.23 -8.40 -14.89
CA GLY A 392 -9.58 -9.82 -14.87
C GLY A 392 -8.72 -10.65 -15.83
N TYR A 393 -8.95 -11.95 -15.85
CA TYR A 393 -8.25 -12.89 -16.74
C TYR A 393 -8.87 -12.94 -18.14
N ASN A 394 -10.19 -12.75 -18.26
CA ASN A 394 -10.92 -12.71 -19.52
C ASN A 394 -12.16 -11.79 -19.42
N GLU A 395 -12.81 -11.51 -20.56
CA GLU A 395 -13.97 -10.59 -20.64
C GLU A 395 -15.30 -11.22 -20.15
N ASP A 396 -15.39 -12.55 -20.09
CA ASP A 396 -16.65 -13.27 -19.93
C ASP A 396 -16.84 -13.82 -18.51
N THR A 397 -16.03 -14.81 -18.12
CA THR A 397 -16.24 -15.63 -16.92
C THR A 397 -15.30 -15.28 -15.76
N LEU A 398 -14.18 -14.63 -16.07
CA LEU A 398 -13.12 -14.25 -15.13
C LEU A 398 -12.83 -12.75 -15.22
N ARG A 399 -13.91 -11.97 -15.30
CA ARG A 399 -13.85 -10.51 -15.33
C ARG A 399 -13.53 -9.96 -13.95
N GLY A 400 -12.74 -8.89 -13.89
CA GLY A 400 -12.49 -8.12 -12.68
C GLY A 400 -13.68 -7.25 -12.30
N GLY A 401 -13.81 -6.90 -11.01
CA GLY A 401 -14.77 -5.91 -10.55
C GLY A 401 -14.31 -4.49 -10.88
N THR A 402 -13.71 -3.79 -9.91
CA THR A 402 -13.29 -2.38 -10.08
C THR A 402 -11.79 -2.22 -9.83
N PHE A 403 -11.05 -1.62 -10.77
CA PHE A 403 -9.62 -1.37 -10.54
C PHE A 403 -9.42 -0.32 -9.44
N LEU A 404 -9.93 0.90 -9.64
CA LEU A 404 -9.85 1.99 -8.65
C LEU A 404 -11.25 2.32 -8.12
N TYR A 405 -11.46 2.06 -6.83
CA TYR A 405 -12.67 2.45 -6.11
C TYR A 405 -12.34 3.57 -5.13
N ILE A 406 -12.98 4.74 -5.26
CA ILE A 406 -12.64 5.92 -4.48
C ILE A 406 -13.89 6.48 -3.80
N ASP A 407 -13.90 6.50 -2.47
CA ASP A 407 -14.90 7.23 -1.69
C ASP A 407 -14.45 8.68 -1.48
N SER A 408 -13.28 8.86 -0.84
CA SER A 408 -12.73 10.18 -0.52
C SER A 408 -11.22 10.26 -0.69
N VAL A 409 -10.75 11.24 -1.47
CA VAL A 409 -9.32 11.55 -1.61
C VAL A 409 -9.10 13.06 -1.77
N GLY A 410 -8.02 13.59 -1.19
CA GLY A 410 -7.61 14.96 -1.45
C GLY A 410 -7.17 15.15 -2.91
N SER A 411 -6.18 14.35 -3.34
CA SER A 411 -5.68 14.31 -4.71
C SER A 411 -5.20 12.91 -5.09
N ILE A 412 -5.45 12.52 -6.33
CA ILE A 412 -4.93 11.30 -6.93
C ILE A 412 -4.37 11.58 -8.31
N THR A 413 -3.17 11.08 -8.59
CA THR A 413 -2.54 11.13 -9.91
C THR A 413 -2.32 9.71 -10.41
N VAL A 414 -2.78 9.41 -11.61
CA VAL A 414 -2.63 8.13 -12.30
C VAL A 414 -1.80 8.36 -13.57
N LEU A 415 -0.64 7.72 -13.65
CA LEU A 415 0.32 7.87 -14.73
C LEU A 415 0.56 6.53 -15.42
N SER A 416 0.61 6.53 -16.76
CA SER A 416 1.06 5.39 -17.58
C SER A 416 0.47 4.04 -17.16
N SER A 417 -0.77 4.05 -16.65
CA SER A 417 -1.41 2.88 -16.05
C SER A 417 -2.50 2.36 -16.95
N SER A 418 -2.94 1.13 -16.72
CA SER A 418 -3.94 0.50 -17.57
C SER A 418 -4.92 -0.38 -16.82
N SER A 419 -6.13 -0.47 -17.38
CA SER A 419 -7.11 -1.45 -16.93
C SER A 419 -7.89 -2.04 -18.09
N GLU A 420 -8.02 -3.37 -18.05
CA GLU A 420 -8.77 -4.18 -19.02
C GLU A 420 -9.55 -5.30 -18.31
N ARG A 421 -10.54 -5.87 -19.00
CA ARG A 421 -11.33 -7.03 -18.52
C ARG A 421 -11.92 -6.81 -17.13
N SER A 422 -12.34 -5.59 -16.82
CA SER A 422 -12.92 -5.18 -15.54
C SER A 422 -14.35 -4.69 -15.73
N ARG A 423 -15.21 -4.73 -14.71
CA ARG A 423 -16.50 -4.04 -14.81
C ARG A 423 -16.28 -2.53 -14.91
N ARG A 424 -15.31 -2.03 -14.15
CA ARG A 424 -14.94 -0.61 -14.08
C ARG A 424 -13.43 -0.45 -13.95
N SER A 425 -12.84 0.43 -14.75
CA SER A 425 -11.48 0.92 -14.54
C SER A 425 -11.44 1.86 -13.33
N ILE A 426 -12.42 2.77 -13.23
CA ILE A 426 -12.48 3.75 -12.15
C ILE A 426 -13.93 3.91 -11.73
N TYR A 427 -14.14 3.95 -10.42
CA TYR A 427 -15.42 4.28 -9.81
C TYR A 427 -15.18 5.27 -8.67
N THR A 428 -15.87 6.41 -8.69
CA THR A 428 -15.95 7.30 -7.53
C THR A 428 -17.34 7.24 -6.89
N ALA A 429 -17.41 7.22 -5.57
CA ALA A 429 -18.67 7.12 -4.84
C ALA A 429 -19.56 8.35 -5.05
N ALA A 430 -20.89 8.16 -4.91
CA ALA A 430 -21.89 9.19 -5.18
C ALA A 430 -21.81 10.41 -4.23
N ALA A 431 -22.35 11.54 -4.69
CA ALA A 431 -22.21 12.88 -4.13
C ALA A 431 -22.60 13.08 -2.66
N SER A 432 -23.37 12.17 -2.04
CA SER A 432 -23.72 12.25 -0.61
C SER A 432 -22.53 12.00 0.33
N SER A 433 -21.35 11.68 -0.20
CA SER A 433 -20.19 11.21 0.58
C SER A 433 -18.85 11.92 0.31
N ALA A 434 -18.74 12.88 -0.62
CA ALA A 434 -17.44 13.40 -1.09
C ALA A 434 -17.29 14.94 -1.12
N THR A 435 -16.19 15.41 -0.51
CA THR A 435 -15.57 16.75 -0.62
C THR A 435 -14.91 16.96 -2.00
N SER A 436 -14.61 18.19 -2.41
CA SER A 436 -13.94 18.51 -3.68
C SER A 436 -12.63 17.73 -3.86
N GLN A 437 -12.55 16.85 -4.86
CA GLN A 437 -11.36 16.01 -5.15
C GLN A 437 -10.72 16.39 -6.48
N MET A 438 -9.40 16.20 -6.59
CA MET A 438 -8.69 16.31 -7.86
C MET A 438 -8.18 14.92 -8.30
N MET A 439 -8.58 14.50 -9.50
CA MET A 439 -8.05 13.32 -10.16
C MET A 439 -7.36 13.73 -11.44
N THR A 440 -6.07 13.41 -11.55
CA THR A 440 -5.27 13.65 -12.75
C THR A 440 -4.88 12.32 -13.36
N VAL A 441 -5.21 12.10 -14.63
CA VAL A 441 -4.91 10.88 -15.37
C VAL A 441 -4.07 11.24 -16.60
N ILE A 442 -2.89 10.63 -16.73
CA ILE A 442 -1.92 10.97 -17.77
C ILE A 442 -1.40 9.71 -18.46
N GLY A 443 -1.38 9.71 -19.80
CA GLY A 443 -0.73 8.67 -20.61
C GLY A 443 -1.21 7.25 -20.35
N SER A 444 -2.42 7.09 -19.81
CA SER A 444 -3.00 5.83 -19.35
C SER A 444 -3.95 5.23 -20.40
N VAL A 445 -4.23 3.93 -20.25
CA VAL A 445 -4.96 3.11 -21.24
C VAL A 445 -6.10 2.39 -20.52
N PHE A 446 -7.34 2.86 -20.71
CA PHE A 446 -8.51 2.32 -20.02
C PHE A 446 -9.54 1.77 -21.02
N GLY A 447 -9.80 0.47 -20.93
CA GLY A 447 -10.80 -0.21 -21.77
C GLY A 447 -12.17 -0.33 -21.14
N ASP A 448 -12.24 -0.38 -19.81
CA ASP A 448 -13.48 -0.56 -19.07
C ASP A 448 -14.02 0.73 -18.49
N LYS A 449 -15.31 0.72 -18.15
CA LYS A 449 -16.06 1.90 -17.69
C LYS A 449 -15.34 2.70 -16.61
N ILE A 450 -15.41 4.02 -16.76
CA ILE A 450 -14.99 5.02 -15.79
C ILE A 450 -16.26 5.74 -15.35
N GLU A 451 -16.68 5.52 -14.11
CA GLU A 451 -17.87 6.14 -13.51
C GLU A 451 -17.43 7.21 -12.52
N LEU A 452 -17.62 8.47 -12.91
CA LEU A 452 -17.24 9.66 -12.16
C LEU A 452 -18.49 10.28 -11.52
N ASN A 453 -18.57 10.23 -10.20
CA ASN A 453 -19.65 10.79 -9.40
C ASN A 453 -19.11 11.82 -8.39
N GLY A 454 -20.01 12.59 -7.78
CA GLY A 454 -19.66 13.56 -6.75
C GLY A 454 -19.13 14.89 -7.25
N ARG A 455 -18.40 15.61 -6.39
CA ARG A 455 -17.76 16.91 -6.71
C ARG A 455 -16.28 16.68 -6.99
N MET A 456 -15.96 16.35 -8.24
CA MET A 456 -14.59 16.03 -8.65
C MET A 456 -14.15 16.91 -9.83
N ASN A 457 -12.88 17.27 -9.81
CA ASN A 457 -12.18 17.82 -10.96
C ASN A 457 -11.37 16.68 -11.60
N TYR A 458 -11.82 16.23 -12.77
CA TYR A 458 -11.18 15.19 -13.56
C TYR A 458 -10.32 15.83 -14.66
N ILE A 459 -9.01 15.68 -14.54
CA ILE A 459 -8.03 16.17 -15.50
C ILE A 459 -7.46 14.97 -16.25
N SER A 460 -7.66 14.93 -17.56
CA SER A 460 -7.23 13.83 -18.43
C SER A 460 -6.32 14.37 -19.52
N THR A 461 -5.15 13.76 -19.69
CA THR A 461 -4.19 14.18 -20.71
C THR A 461 -3.46 13.02 -21.40
N GLY A 462 -3.52 13.00 -22.73
CA GLY A 462 -2.83 12.01 -23.56
C GLY A 462 -3.23 10.55 -23.31
N ASN A 463 -4.44 10.30 -22.80
CA ASN A 463 -4.92 8.96 -22.48
C ASN A 463 -5.58 8.27 -23.69
N HIS A 464 -5.75 6.95 -23.59
CA HIS A 464 -6.46 6.13 -24.56
C HIS A 464 -7.69 5.46 -23.92
N TYR A 465 -8.86 5.70 -24.51
CA TYR A 465 -10.15 5.21 -24.02
C TYR A 465 -10.93 4.45 -25.09
N PHE A 466 -11.64 3.39 -24.67
CA PHE A 466 -12.62 2.72 -25.51
C PHE A 466 -13.80 3.67 -25.78
N ALA A 467 -14.65 3.35 -26.75
CA ALA A 467 -15.83 4.17 -27.03
C ALA A 467 -16.79 4.22 -25.82
N LYS A 468 -17.23 5.42 -25.42
CA LYS A 468 -18.18 5.64 -24.30
C LYS A 468 -17.70 5.09 -22.96
N THR A 469 -16.39 5.13 -22.72
CA THR A 469 -15.79 4.62 -21.48
C THR A 469 -16.14 5.48 -20.27
N ILE A 470 -16.21 6.81 -20.43
CA ILE A 470 -16.31 7.75 -19.31
C ILE A 470 -17.75 8.23 -19.16
N GLN A 471 -18.34 7.98 -17.98
CA GLN A 471 -19.68 8.39 -17.57
C GLN A 471 -19.55 9.31 -16.36
N ALA A 472 -20.02 10.55 -16.45
CA ALA A 472 -19.83 11.55 -15.41
C ALA A 472 -21.14 12.17 -14.93
N GLU A 473 -21.31 12.34 -13.62
CA GLU A 473 -22.42 13.14 -13.07
C GLU A 473 -22.27 14.62 -13.47
N PRO A 474 -23.37 15.39 -13.57
CA PRO A 474 -23.33 16.82 -13.94
C PRO A 474 -22.45 17.70 -13.03
N ASN A 475 -22.17 17.25 -11.81
CA ASN A 475 -21.35 17.97 -10.83
C ASN A 475 -19.84 17.71 -10.98
N VAL A 476 -19.44 16.80 -11.87
CA VAL A 476 -18.05 16.52 -12.19
C VAL A 476 -17.56 17.51 -13.23
N THR A 477 -16.46 18.19 -12.93
CA THR A 477 -15.79 19.11 -13.86
C THR A 477 -14.70 18.37 -14.61
N ILE A 478 -14.70 18.46 -15.95
CA ILE A 478 -13.78 17.73 -16.82
C ILE A 478 -12.89 18.70 -17.60
N THR A 479 -11.59 18.43 -17.56
CA THR A 479 -10.58 19.04 -18.42
C THR A 479 -9.83 17.93 -19.15
N SER A 480 -9.95 17.87 -20.47
CA SER A 480 -9.37 16.82 -21.30
C SER A 480 -8.44 17.41 -22.38
N THR A 481 -7.23 16.87 -22.50
CA THR A 481 -6.21 17.40 -23.42
C THR A 481 -5.48 16.29 -24.17
N GLY A 482 -5.67 16.22 -25.48
CA GLY A 482 -4.98 15.25 -26.34
C GLY A 482 -5.40 13.78 -26.11
N ASP A 483 -6.52 13.53 -25.43
CA ASP A 483 -7.04 12.18 -25.25
C ASP A 483 -7.52 11.59 -26.58
N ARG A 484 -7.35 10.27 -26.72
CA ARG A 484 -7.84 9.48 -27.85
C ARG A 484 -9.00 8.61 -27.39
N PHE A 485 -10.13 8.77 -28.06
CA PHE A 485 -11.29 7.89 -27.93
C PHE A 485 -11.40 7.05 -29.19
N CYS A 486 -11.79 5.79 -29.03
CA CYS A 486 -11.77 4.79 -30.09
C CYS A 486 -10.35 4.42 -30.54
N TYR A 487 -10.02 3.16 -30.29
CA TYR A 487 -8.68 2.61 -30.41
C TYR A 487 -8.17 2.54 -31.85
N ASP A 488 -6.86 2.36 -31.96
CA ASP A 488 -6.20 1.93 -33.18
C ASP A 488 -6.25 0.38 -33.26
N PRO A 489 -6.83 -0.22 -34.32
CA PRO A 489 -6.87 -1.67 -34.48
C PRO A 489 -5.47 -2.30 -34.64
N LEU A 490 -4.42 -1.51 -34.90
CA LEU A 490 -3.05 -2.01 -35.02
C LEU A 490 -2.41 -2.38 -33.68
N THR A 491 -2.83 -1.75 -32.57
CA THR A 491 -2.19 -1.94 -31.25
C THR A 491 -3.08 -2.67 -30.25
N PHE A 492 -4.41 -2.47 -30.27
CA PHE A 492 -5.34 -3.19 -29.40
C PHE A 492 -6.65 -3.48 -30.15
N GLY A 493 -7.16 -4.71 -30.04
CA GLY A 493 -8.33 -5.15 -30.81
C GLY A 493 -9.61 -4.43 -30.38
N GLY A 494 -10.15 -3.57 -31.24
CA GLY A 494 -11.46 -2.95 -31.03
C GLY A 494 -11.74 -1.84 -32.04
N TYR A 495 -12.79 -1.98 -32.84
CA TYR A 495 -13.29 -0.91 -33.71
C TYR A 495 -14.11 0.08 -32.89
N CYS A 496 -14.21 1.34 -33.34
CA CYS A 496 -15.08 2.39 -32.77
C CYS A 496 -16.58 2.06 -32.97
N LYS A 497 -17.05 0.92 -32.46
CA LYS A 497 -18.39 0.37 -32.70
C LYS A 497 -19.11 0.15 -31.38
N ASP A 498 -20.41 0.40 -31.36
CA ASP A 498 -21.27 0.03 -30.23
C ASP A 498 -21.48 -1.49 -30.16
N ALA A 499 -22.21 -1.96 -29.15
CA ALA A 499 -22.53 -3.38 -28.97
C ALA A 499 -23.32 -4.00 -30.16
N ALA A 500 -23.89 -3.18 -31.05
CA ALA A 500 -24.57 -3.60 -32.27
C ALA A 500 -23.68 -3.52 -33.52
N GLY A 501 -22.38 -3.23 -33.36
CA GLY A 501 -21.42 -3.14 -34.46
C GLY A 501 -21.50 -1.84 -35.27
N LYS A 502 -22.22 -0.81 -34.81
CA LYS A 502 -22.36 0.47 -35.51
C LYS A 502 -21.31 1.48 -35.04
N PRO A 503 -20.74 2.30 -35.94
CA PRO A 503 -19.82 3.36 -35.57
C PRO A 503 -20.37 4.27 -34.46
N VAL A 504 -19.57 4.53 -33.44
CA VAL A 504 -19.95 5.41 -32.34
C VAL A 504 -19.69 6.87 -32.75
N SER A 505 -20.76 7.64 -32.94
CA SER A 505 -20.68 9.05 -33.36
C SER A 505 -20.14 10.00 -32.28
N GLN A 506 -20.27 9.64 -31.00
CA GLN A 506 -19.76 10.41 -29.86
C GLN A 506 -19.05 9.48 -28.88
N PRO A 507 -17.79 9.11 -29.16
CA PRO A 507 -17.07 8.13 -28.35
C PRO A 507 -16.45 8.71 -27.07
N GLY A 508 -16.51 10.03 -26.90
CA GLY A 508 -15.95 10.80 -25.77
C GLY A 508 -16.67 10.62 -24.43
N PHE A 509 -16.65 11.68 -23.64
CA PHE A 509 -17.33 11.75 -22.35
C PHE A 509 -18.85 11.73 -22.49
N ASP A 510 -19.53 10.90 -21.70
CA ASP A 510 -20.98 10.95 -21.51
C ASP A 510 -21.28 11.79 -20.25
N ARG A 511 -22.00 12.91 -20.43
CA ARG A 511 -22.35 13.91 -19.40
C ARG A 511 -21.12 14.58 -18.76
N GLY A 512 -21.26 15.10 -17.53
CA GLY A 512 -20.29 15.96 -16.85
C GLY A 512 -20.25 17.39 -17.41
N ARG A 513 -19.62 18.29 -16.65
CA ARG A 513 -19.36 19.67 -17.08
C ARG A 513 -17.98 19.77 -17.71
N VAL A 514 -17.92 19.83 -19.04
CA VAL A 514 -16.67 19.84 -19.79
C VAL A 514 -16.20 21.29 -19.95
N MET A 515 -15.19 21.67 -19.17
CA MET A 515 -14.65 23.04 -19.19
C MET A 515 -13.72 23.27 -20.38
N PHE A 516 -12.94 22.24 -20.72
CA PHE A 516 -11.99 22.27 -21.82
C PHE A 516 -11.81 20.86 -22.40
N ARG A 517 -11.82 20.75 -23.73
CA ARG A 517 -11.49 19.49 -24.42
C ARG A 517 -10.71 19.78 -25.68
N THR A 518 -9.54 19.17 -25.82
CA THR A 518 -8.87 18.98 -27.12
C THR A 518 -8.72 17.49 -27.34
N GLY A 519 -9.24 16.97 -28.45
CA GLY A 519 -9.13 15.56 -28.81
C GLY A 519 -8.45 15.36 -30.16
N ARG A 520 -7.89 14.17 -30.38
CA ARG A 520 -7.63 13.70 -31.75
C ARG A 520 -8.97 13.46 -32.45
N LEU A 521 -9.00 13.70 -33.77
CA LEU A 521 -10.19 13.45 -34.57
C LEU A 521 -10.57 11.97 -34.53
N PRO A 522 -11.87 11.61 -34.71
CA PRO A 522 -12.29 10.23 -34.81
C PRO A 522 -11.47 9.45 -35.85
N GLU A 523 -11.37 8.14 -35.66
CA GLU A 523 -10.71 7.23 -36.61
C GLU A 523 -11.30 7.39 -38.02
N GLY A 524 -10.44 7.61 -39.02
CA GLY A 524 -10.83 7.86 -40.41
C GLY A 524 -11.07 9.34 -40.76
N ALA A 525 -10.97 10.24 -39.78
CA ALA A 525 -11.12 11.69 -39.97
C ALA A 525 -9.82 12.48 -39.71
N GLY A 526 -8.66 11.81 -39.60
CA GLY A 526 -7.36 12.45 -39.33
C GLY A 526 -6.83 12.17 -37.93
N GLU A 527 -6.92 10.91 -37.49
CA GLU A 527 -6.58 10.39 -36.15
C GLU A 527 -5.13 10.68 -35.67
N ASN A 528 -4.25 11.11 -36.57
CA ASN A 528 -2.87 11.47 -36.27
C ASN A 528 -2.69 12.95 -35.91
N ARG A 529 -3.76 13.74 -35.82
CA ARG A 529 -3.70 15.18 -35.54
C ARG A 529 -4.63 15.56 -34.41
N ILE A 530 -4.16 16.44 -33.53
CA ILE A 530 -5.03 17.22 -32.64
C ILE A 530 -5.51 18.42 -33.46
N GLY A 531 -6.81 18.68 -33.45
CA GLY A 531 -7.39 19.83 -34.15
C GLY A 531 -6.72 21.14 -33.70
N ARG A 532 -6.63 22.14 -34.58
CA ARG A 532 -6.07 23.46 -34.25
C ARG A 532 -6.91 24.23 -33.22
N GLN A 533 -8.16 23.79 -32.99
CA GLN A 533 -9.14 24.43 -32.12
C GLN A 533 -9.60 23.43 -31.05
N PRO A 534 -9.91 23.89 -29.82
CA PRO A 534 -10.53 23.04 -28.82
C PRO A 534 -11.93 22.62 -29.28
N ASN A 535 -12.32 21.41 -28.90
CA ASN A 535 -13.68 20.89 -29.08
C ASN A 535 -14.64 21.51 -28.05
N PHE A 536 -14.17 21.91 -26.86
CA PHE A 536 -14.98 22.55 -25.81
C PHE A 536 -14.21 23.69 -25.14
N PHE A 537 -14.90 24.79 -24.85
CA PHE A 537 -14.40 25.93 -24.09
C PHE A 537 -15.55 26.63 -23.33
N GLY A 538 -15.46 26.67 -22.00
CA GLY A 538 -16.27 27.49 -21.09
C GLY A 538 -17.73 27.08 -20.85
N TYR A 539 -18.40 26.45 -21.82
CA TYR A 539 -19.78 25.94 -21.71
C TYR A 539 -19.89 24.53 -22.28
N ASP A 540 -20.86 23.73 -21.80
CA ASP A 540 -21.18 22.34 -22.21
C ASP A 540 -21.78 22.22 -23.63
N VAL A 541 -21.32 23.07 -24.55
CA VAL A 541 -21.68 23.04 -25.97
C VAL A 541 -20.39 22.87 -26.77
N GLU A 542 -20.32 21.77 -27.51
CA GLU A 542 -19.22 21.42 -28.41
C GLU A 542 -19.02 22.52 -29.45
N ILE A 543 -17.79 23.00 -29.62
CA ILE A 543 -17.40 23.89 -30.72
C ILE A 543 -17.45 23.04 -32.00
N GLY A 544 -18.48 23.24 -32.82
CA GLY A 544 -18.59 22.58 -34.12
C GLY A 544 -17.61 23.16 -35.16
N ASP A 545 -17.70 22.69 -36.40
CA ASP A 545 -16.90 23.15 -37.58
C ASP A 545 -17.06 24.65 -37.92
N GLY A 546 -17.75 25.42 -37.08
CA GLY A 546 -17.92 26.87 -37.21
C GLY A 546 -16.70 27.65 -36.75
N PHE A 547 -16.48 28.79 -37.41
CA PHE A 547 -15.43 29.76 -37.15
C PHE A 547 -15.18 30.03 -35.66
N LEU A 548 -14.03 29.58 -35.14
CA LEU A 548 -13.37 30.21 -34.00
C LEU A 548 -12.56 31.40 -34.55
N GLN A 549 -13.25 32.47 -34.91
CA GLN A 549 -12.66 33.62 -35.59
C GLN A 549 -12.53 34.79 -34.61
N PHE A 550 -11.27 35.09 -34.26
CA PHE A 550 -10.88 36.33 -33.60
C PHE A 550 -10.57 37.42 -34.65
N ASP A 551 -11.46 37.58 -35.63
CA ASP A 551 -11.35 38.72 -36.54
C ASP A 551 -11.97 39.93 -35.82
N PRO A 552 -11.17 40.97 -35.52
CA PRO A 552 -11.66 42.15 -34.80
C PRO A 552 -12.73 42.91 -35.58
N ASN A 553 -13.01 42.56 -36.84
CA ASN A 553 -13.99 43.23 -37.68
C ASN A 553 -15.39 42.62 -37.69
N ILE A 554 -15.59 41.44 -37.08
CA ILE A 554 -16.89 40.77 -37.03
C ILE A 554 -17.91 41.63 -36.29
N SER A 555 -19.06 41.85 -36.92
CA SER A 555 -20.18 42.62 -36.37
C SER A 555 -21.39 41.77 -35.99
N PHE A 556 -22.34 42.36 -35.27
CA PHE A 556 -23.61 41.73 -34.91
C PHE A 556 -24.38 41.30 -36.15
N ARG A 557 -24.31 42.10 -37.22
CA ARG A 557 -24.90 41.75 -38.52
C ARG A 557 -24.28 40.48 -39.09
N ASP A 558 -22.97 40.32 -38.98
CA ASP A 558 -22.25 39.16 -39.50
C ASP A 558 -22.66 37.89 -38.75
N ILE A 559 -22.72 37.93 -37.42
CA ILE A 559 -23.11 36.76 -36.63
C ILE A 559 -24.57 36.35 -36.89
N ILE A 560 -25.47 37.30 -37.12
CA ILE A 560 -26.86 37.01 -37.51
C ILE A 560 -26.90 36.41 -38.92
N ALA A 561 -26.12 36.94 -39.87
CA ALA A 561 -26.01 36.37 -41.21
C ALA A 561 -25.52 34.91 -41.19
N PHE A 562 -24.63 34.55 -40.26
CA PHE A 562 -24.19 33.17 -40.07
C PHE A 562 -25.32 32.23 -39.64
N THR A 563 -26.38 32.75 -39.03
CA THR A 563 -27.55 31.95 -38.64
C THR A 563 -28.55 31.70 -39.76
N THR A 564 -28.41 32.42 -40.88
CA THR A 564 -29.33 32.33 -42.02
C THR A 564 -29.02 31.05 -42.82
N PRO A 565 -30.01 30.17 -43.08
CA PRO A 565 -29.80 29.00 -43.92
C PRO A 565 -29.40 29.40 -45.34
N GLY A 566 -28.27 28.88 -45.84
CA GLY A 566 -27.96 28.89 -47.27
C GLY A 566 -28.47 27.63 -47.97
N GLU A 567 -28.16 27.45 -49.25
CA GLU A 567 -28.31 26.15 -49.93
C GLU A 567 -27.48 25.09 -49.18
N GLY A 568 -28.14 24.27 -48.36
CA GLY A 568 -27.51 23.25 -47.51
C GLY A 568 -27.63 23.43 -45.99
N GLY A 569 -28.26 24.52 -45.50
CA GLY A 569 -28.51 24.74 -44.07
C GLY A 569 -27.78 25.95 -43.45
N PRO A 570 -27.91 26.19 -42.12
CA PRO A 570 -27.25 27.31 -41.45
C PRO A 570 -25.73 27.17 -41.51
N ARG A 571 -25.02 28.27 -41.81
CA ARG A 571 -23.54 28.29 -41.96
C ARG A 571 -22.80 27.96 -40.66
N VAL A 572 -23.42 28.16 -39.50
CA VAL A 572 -22.85 27.82 -38.18
C VAL A 572 -23.89 27.13 -37.30
N LYS A 573 -23.46 26.12 -36.55
CA LYS A 573 -24.28 25.36 -35.59
C LYS A 573 -24.09 25.90 -34.16
N ASP A 574 -24.90 25.40 -33.23
CA ASP A 574 -24.66 25.64 -31.80
C ASP A 574 -23.23 25.22 -31.43
N GLY A 575 -22.59 26.03 -30.59
CA GLY A 575 -21.18 25.88 -30.19
C GLY A 575 -20.21 26.85 -30.87
N ALA A 576 -20.60 27.47 -31.98
CA ALA A 576 -19.79 28.50 -32.64
C ALA A 576 -19.45 29.65 -31.68
N PHE A 577 -18.22 30.16 -31.76
CA PHE A 577 -17.67 31.17 -30.85
C PHE A 577 -16.89 32.24 -31.61
N VAL A 578 -17.27 33.50 -31.44
CA VAL A 578 -16.65 34.64 -32.13
C VAL A 578 -16.54 35.84 -31.20
N TYR A 579 -15.54 36.69 -31.44
CA TYR A 579 -15.58 38.05 -30.89
C TYR A 579 -16.37 38.95 -31.85
N CYS A 580 -17.32 39.71 -31.33
CA CYS A 580 -18.15 40.60 -32.12
C CYS A 580 -18.00 42.03 -31.61
N LYS A 581 -17.46 42.91 -32.46
CA LYS A 581 -17.00 44.26 -32.11
C LYS A 581 -18.10 45.27 -31.77
N ASP A 582 -19.35 44.93 -32.08
CA ASP A 582 -20.54 45.76 -31.82
C ASP A 582 -21.68 44.89 -31.30
N CYS A 583 -21.35 43.80 -30.60
CA CYS A 583 -22.32 43.02 -29.87
C CYS A 583 -22.45 43.53 -28.44
N ARG A 584 -23.70 43.58 -27.98
CA ARG A 584 -24.07 43.91 -26.61
C ARG A 584 -24.98 42.82 -26.03
N LYS A 585 -24.77 42.49 -24.76
CA LYS A 585 -25.60 41.58 -23.98
C LYS A 585 -26.90 42.26 -23.54
N ASN A 586 -28.05 41.64 -23.82
CA ASN A 586 -29.33 42.05 -23.21
C ASN A 586 -29.53 41.44 -21.81
N THR A 587 -30.62 41.79 -21.13
CA THR A 587 -30.93 41.29 -19.77
C THR A 587 -31.06 39.77 -19.67
N SER A 588 -31.34 39.08 -20.78
CA SER A 588 -31.42 37.62 -20.85
C SER A 588 -30.13 36.95 -21.34
N GLY A 589 -29.04 37.71 -21.53
CA GLY A 589 -27.76 37.18 -22.02
C GLY A 589 -27.70 36.92 -23.52
N ILE A 590 -28.71 37.35 -24.29
CA ILE A 590 -28.75 37.22 -25.76
C ILE A 590 -28.00 38.40 -26.38
N CYS A 591 -27.22 38.12 -27.43
CA CYS A 591 -26.55 39.14 -28.21
C CYS A 591 -27.57 40.05 -28.91
N THR A 592 -27.33 41.35 -28.84
CA THR A 592 -28.06 42.40 -29.53
C THR A 592 -27.07 43.36 -30.18
N GLN A 593 -27.53 44.17 -31.12
CA GLN A 593 -26.69 45.18 -31.77
C GLN A 593 -26.32 46.30 -30.77
N GLY A 594 -25.03 46.56 -30.65
CA GLY A 594 -24.44 47.69 -29.93
C GLY A 594 -23.75 48.67 -30.89
N GLN A 595 -22.87 49.51 -30.34
CA GLN A 595 -22.09 50.49 -31.07
C GLN A 595 -20.63 50.03 -31.22
N PRO A 596 -20.09 49.92 -32.45
CA PRO A 596 -18.69 49.56 -32.68
C PRO A 596 -17.73 50.52 -31.95
N GLY A 597 -16.73 49.96 -31.26
CA GLY A 597 -15.70 50.74 -30.55
C GLY A 597 -16.10 51.22 -29.15
N THR A 598 -17.38 51.11 -28.79
CA THR A 598 -17.90 51.34 -27.44
C THR A 598 -18.35 50.03 -26.80
N ASP A 599 -19.08 49.21 -27.57
CA ASP A 599 -19.49 47.86 -27.23
C ASP A 599 -18.52 46.84 -27.84
N GLY A 600 -18.70 45.57 -27.48
CA GLY A 600 -17.93 44.45 -27.99
C GLY A 600 -18.03 43.28 -27.02
N ALA A 601 -18.40 42.11 -27.51
CA ALA A 601 -18.62 40.95 -26.65
C ALA A 601 -18.19 39.66 -27.33
N PHE A 602 -17.82 38.67 -26.51
CA PHE A 602 -17.69 37.32 -26.99
C PHE A 602 -19.09 36.73 -27.17
N ALA A 603 -19.39 36.27 -28.39
CA ALA A 603 -20.66 35.69 -28.76
C ALA A 603 -20.50 34.17 -28.95
N LYS A 604 -21.28 33.38 -28.20
CA LYS A 604 -21.39 31.92 -28.37
C LYS A 604 -22.79 31.54 -28.83
N ARG A 605 -22.92 30.67 -29.83
CA ARG A 605 -24.23 30.17 -30.25
C ARG A 605 -24.68 29.02 -29.35
N ILE A 606 -25.83 29.15 -28.69
CA ILE A 606 -26.39 28.18 -27.74
C ILE A 606 -27.90 28.08 -27.97
N ASN A 607 -28.42 26.86 -28.17
CA ASN A 607 -29.84 26.58 -28.40
C ASN A 607 -30.43 27.44 -29.53
N GLY A 608 -29.71 27.54 -30.65
CA GLY A 608 -30.09 28.31 -31.84
C GLY A 608 -29.85 29.82 -31.75
N GLN A 609 -29.48 30.37 -30.58
CA GLN A 609 -29.34 31.81 -30.34
C GLN A 609 -27.89 32.21 -30.05
N TRP A 610 -27.47 33.42 -30.45
CA TRP A 610 -26.21 33.99 -30.01
C TRP A 610 -26.35 34.57 -28.59
N ARG A 611 -25.52 34.10 -27.68
CA ARG A 611 -25.41 34.55 -26.29
C ARG A 611 -24.11 35.34 -26.14
N CYS A 612 -24.18 36.50 -25.49
CA CYS A 612 -23.05 37.40 -25.31
C CYS A 612 -22.65 37.45 -23.84
N ASP A 613 -21.34 37.48 -23.58
CA ASP A 613 -20.77 37.80 -22.27
C ASP A 613 -19.79 38.97 -22.36
#